data_AF-A0A0N4VKJ0-F1
#
_entry.id   AF-A0A0N4VKJ0-F1
#
_cell.length_a   1.000
_cell.length_b   1.000
_cell.length_c   1.000
_cell.angle_alpha   90.00
_cell.angle_beta   90.00
_cell.angle_gamma   90.00
#
_symmetry.space_group_name_H-M   'P 1'
#
loop_
_entity.id
_entity.type
_entity.pdbx_description
1 polymer ?
#
loop_
_entity_poly.entity_id
_entity_poly.type
_entity_poly.pdbx_seq_one_letter_code
_entity_poly.pdbx_strand_id
1 'polypeptide(L)'
;MHYGPLAFTVNYERPTIIAKDKWYQQTMGHRKGLSFKDAEMINKRYCSGNWKYICQETLDCTRGGYTDPNDCGKCRCPSGFGGKLCEKVEPSSMTTTISVTYI
;
A
#
# COMPACT_ATOMS: atom_id res chain seq x y z
N MET A 1 2.26 9.49 6.07
CA MET A 1 2.43 10.54 7.11
C MET A 1 1.95 11.95 6.67
N HIS A 2 0.75 12.09 6.11
CA HIS A 2 0.31 13.36 5.52
C HIS A 2 -0.73 14.09 6.39
N TYR A 3 -0.78 15.42 6.36
CA TYR A 3 -1.88 16.19 6.95
C TYR A 3 -3.21 15.95 6.21
N GLY A 4 -4.33 16.13 6.91
CA GLY A 4 -5.66 16.13 6.32
C GLY A 4 -5.98 17.45 5.61
N PRO A 5 -7.07 17.49 4.84
CA PRO A 5 -7.40 18.65 4.00
C PRO A 5 -7.77 19.91 4.80
N LEU A 6 -8.29 19.74 6.02
CA LEU A 6 -8.71 20.81 6.93
C LEU A 6 -7.68 21.11 8.02
N ALA A 7 -6.44 20.64 7.89
CA ALA A 7 -5.43 20.82 8.93
C ALA A 7 -5.17 22.32 9.19
N PHE A 8 -5.29 22.74 10.45
CA PHE A 8 -5.07 24.12 10.89
C PHE A 8 -5.98 25.17 10.23
N THR A 9 -7.15 24.77 9.70
CA THR A 9 -8.10 25.75 9.17
C THR A 9 -8.78 26.54 10.28
N VAL A 10 -9.05 27.82 10.03
CA VAL A 10 -9.92 28.66 10.87
C VAL A 10 -11.41 28.51 10.51
N ASN A 11 -11.70 28.04 9.29
CA ASN A 11 -13.05 27.81 8.79
C ASN A 11 -13.13 26.40 8.19
N TYR A 12 -13.89 25.51 8.82
CA TYR A 12 -14.04 24.11 8.42
C TYR A 12 -14.71 23.89 7.06
N GLU A 13 -15.32 24.92 6.47
CA GLU A 13 -15.85 24.88 5.10
C GLU A 13 -14.76 25.06 4.04
N ARG A 14 -13.56 25.51 4.44
CA ARG A 14 -12.45 25.82 3.52
C ARG A 14 -11.23 24.96 3.82
N PRO A 15 -10.82 24.06 2.89
CA PRO A 15 -9.59 23.31 3.05
C PRO A 15 -8.36 24.20 2.92
N THR A 16 -7.39 23.97 3.79
CA THR A 16 -6.07 24.63 3.75
C THR A 16 -5.12 23.91 2.80
N ILE A 17 -5.37 22.63 2.53
CA ILE A 17 -4.57 21.84 1.61
C ILE A 17 -5.48 21.24 0.54
N ILE A 18 -5.24 21.65 -0.71
CA ILE A 18 -6.00 21.21 -1.88
C ILE A 18 -5.11 20.27 -2.70
N ALA A 19 -5.59 19.05 -2.92
CA ALA A 19 -4.95 18.10 -3.81
C ALA A 19 -5.05 18.62 -5.25
N LYS A 20 -3.94 18.59 -6.00
CA LYS A 20 -3.92 19.00 -7.41
C LYS A 20 -4.93 18.19 -8.24
N ASP A 21 -5.02 16.91 -7.96
CA ASP A 21 -6.07 16.05 -8.50
C ASP A 21 -7.18 15.90 -7.45
N LYS A 22 -8.38 16.37 -7.84
CA LYS A 22 -9.57 16.40 -7.01
C LYS A 22 -9.98 15.02 -6.48
N TRP A 23 -9.66 13.94 -7.19
CA TRP A 23 -10.02 12.57 -6.78
C TRP A 23 -9.24 12.11 -5.54
N TYR A 24 -8.08 12.72 -5.28
CA TYR A 24 -7.26 12.40 -4.10
C TYR A 24 -7.55 13.29 -2.90
N GLN A 25 -8.43 14.29 -3.01
CA GLN A 25 -8.69 15.27 -1.95
C GLN A 25 -9.09 14.60 -0.62
N GLN A 26 -9.85 13.51 -0.68
CA GLN A 26 -10.33 12.78 0.51
C GLN A 26 -9.40 11.66 0.96
N THR A 27 -8.29 11.42 0.24
CA THR A 27 -7.33 10.35 0.57
C THR A 27 -6.23 10.80 1.53
N MET A 28 -5.98 12.11 1.59
CA MET A 28 -4.96 12.70 2.46
C MET A 28 -5.39 12.72 3.92
N GLY A 29 -4.43 12.71 4.84
CA GLY A 29 -4.73 12.73 6.27
C GLY A 29 -5.10 11.38 6.86
N HIS A 30 -4.87 10.28 6.16
CA HIS A 30 -5.12 8.94 6.68
C HIS A 30 -4.41 8.68 8.04
N ARG A 31 -5.13 8.05 8.98
CA ARG A 31 -4.68 7.78 10.36
C ARG A 31 -4.87 6.33 10.84
N LYS A 32 -5.44 5.43 10.04
CA LYS A 32 -5.67 4.02 10.45
C LYS A 32 -4.36 3.26 10.72
N GLY A 33 -3.27 3.69 10.08
CA GLY A 33 -1.96 3.09 10.24
C GLY A 33 -0.98 3.62 9.20
N LEU A 34 0.19 2.99 9.15
CA LEU A 34 1.23 3.27 8.17
C LEU A 34 0.70 3.00 6.76
N SER A 35 0.88 3.94 5.83
CA SER A 35 0.54 3.65 4.43
C SER A 35 1.57 2.67 3.84
N PHE A 36 1.16 1.94 2.80
CA PHE A 36 2.07 1.04 2.10
C PHE A 36 3.35 1.76 1.64
N LYS A 37 3.21 2.99 1.13
CA LYS A 37 4.35 3.81 0.67
C LYS A 37 5.24 4.32 1.80
N ASP A 38 4.68 4.63 2.96
CA ASP A 38 5.50 4.97 4.13
C ASP A 38 6.35 3.74 4.56
N ALA A 39 5.76 2.54 4.59
CA ALA A 39 6.47 1.29 4.93
C ALA A 39 7.55 0.95 3.90
N GLU A 40 7.23 1.05 2.61
CA GLU A 40 8.18 0.85 1.51
C GLU A 40 9.37 1.81 1.63
N MET A 41 9.13 3.09 1.88
CA MET A 41 10.19 4.09 1.99
C MET A 41 11.14 3.79 3.15
N ILE A 42 10.61 3.44 4.32
CA ILE A 42 11.40 3.08 5.50
C ILE A 42 12.22 1.82 5.23
N ASN A 43 11.60 0.77 4.69
CA ASN A 43 12.28 -0.47 4.35
C ASN A 43 13.39 -0.23 3.31
N LYS A 44 13.12 0.57 2.27
CA LYS A 44 14.16 0.98 1.31
C LYS A 44 15.28 1.80 1.96
N ARG A 45 15.01 2.59 2.99
CA ARG A 45 16.07 3.39 3.62
C ARG A 45 16.97 2.57 4.54
N TYR A 46 16.39 1.63 5.30
CA TYR A 46 17.08 0.92 6.37
C TYR A 46 17.43 -0.53 6.04
N CYS A 47 16.68 -1.18 5.14
CA CYS A 47 16.95 -2.55 4.71
C CYS A 47 17.83 -2.59 3.45
N SER A 48 17.85 -1.57 2.57
CA SER A 48 18.57 -1.67 1.28
C SER A 48 20.07 -1.86 1.38
N GLY A 49 20.75 -1.16 2.31
CA GLY A 49 22.20 -1.32 2.51
C GLY A 49 22.58 -2.70 3.08
N ASN A 50 21.63 -3.31 3.79
CA ASN A 50 21.78 -4.65 4.36
C ASN A 50 20.96 -5.68 3.59
N TRP A 51 20.50 -5.36 2.37
CA TRP A 51 19.51 -6.20 1.70
C TRP A 51 20.06 -7.60 1.53
N LYS A 52 21.31 -7.71 1.08
CA LYS A 52 22.03 -8.98 0.94
C LYS A 52 22.13 -9.81 2.25
N TYR A 53 22.12 -9.18 3.41
CA TYR A 53 22.12 -9.86 4.71
C TYR A 53 20.73 -10.25 5.19
N ILE A 54 19.68 -9.56 4.72
CA ILE A 54 18.28 -9.82 5.06
C ILE A 54 17.71 -10.85 4.08
N CYS A 55 17.83 -10.57 2.79
CA CYS A 55 17.43 -11.38 1.66
C CYS A 55 18.59 -11.53 0.67
N GLN A 56 18.99 -12.78 0.40
CA GLN A 56 20.09 -13.05 -0.54
C GLN A 56 19.83 -12.49 -1.94
N GLU A 57 18.55 -12.47 -2.35
CA GLU A 57 18.10 -11.96 -3.64
C GLU A 57 16.91 -11.01 -3.48
N THR A 58 16.79 -10.07 -4.42
CA THR A 58 15.59 -9.23 -4.60
C THR A 58 14.66 -9.89 -5.60
N LEU A 59 13.38 -9.95 -5.28
CA LEU A 59 12.34 -10.40 -6.22
C LEU A 59 11.89 -9.25 -7.12
N ASP A 60 11.60 -9.56 -8.38
CA ASP A 60 11.00 -8.63 -9.35
C ASP A 60 9.51 -8.44 -9.08
N CYS A 61 9.21 -7.68 -8.03
CA CYS A 61 7.84 -7.38 -7.63
C CYS A 61 7.15 -6.45 -8.63
N THR A 62 5.95 -6.80 -9.05
CA THR A 62 5.14 -6.01 -9.99
C THR A 62 4.21 -5.03 -9.26
N ARG A 63 3.55 -4.14 -10.01
CA ARG A 63 2.50 -3.22 -9.53
C ARG A 63 2.91 -2.35 -8.34
N GLY A 64 4.20 -2.04 -8.22
CA GLY A 64 4.75 -1.22 -7.15
C GLY A 64 4.92 -1.93 -5.81
N GLY A 65 4.93 -3.27 -5.81
CA GLY A 65 5.37 -4.06 -4.66
C GLY A 65 6.89 -4.01 -4.45
N TYR A 66 7.35 -4.53 -3.31
CA TYR A 66 8.78 -4.70 -3.00
C TYR A 66 8.97 -6.03 -2.25
N THR A 67 10.16 -6.62 -2.30
CA THR A 67 10.42 -7.90 -1.61
C THR A 67 10.19 -7.73 -0.11
N ASP A 68 9.51 -8.68 0.55
CA ASP A 68 9.25 -8.54 1.98
C ASP A 68 10.55 -8.77 2.77
N PRO A 69 11.06 -7.79 3.54
CA PRO A 69 12.28 -7.96 4.31
C PRO A 69 12.12 -8.99 5.45
N ASN A 70 10.90 -9.38 5.82
CA ASN A 70 10.65 -10.44 6.80
C ASN A 70 10.43 -11.81 6.16
N ASP A 71 10.23 -11.86 4.84
CA ASP A 71 9.97 -13.08 4.07
C ASP A 71 10.45 -12.89 2.64
N CYS A 72 11.72 -13.18 2.42
CA CYS A 72 12.39 -13.02 1.12
C CYS A 72 11.80 -13.89 0.01
N GLY A 73 10.93 -14.85 0.35
CA GLY A 73 10.23 -15.70 -0.61
C GLY A 73 9.04 -15.02 -1.27
N LYS A 74 8.64 -13.81 -0.85
CA LYS A 74 7.48 -13.09 -1.43
C LYS A 74 7.65 -11.58 -1.47
N CYS A 75 6.79 -10.94 -2.24
CA CYS A 75 6.64 -9.49 -2.25
C CYS A 75 5.60 -9.02 -1.24
N ARG A 76 5.86 -7.89 -0.61
CA ARG A 76 4.85 -7.02 -0.01
C ARG A 76 4.09 -6.30 -1.12
N CYS A 77 2.79 -6.55 -1.20
CA CYS A 77 1.93 -5.99 -2.24
C CYS A 77 1.10 -4.81 -1.75
N PRO A 78 0.89 -3.78 -2.58
CA PRO A 78 -0.14 -2.77 -2.32
C PRO A 78 -1.52 -3.44 -2.22
N SER A 79 -2.42 -2.83 -1.46
CA SER A 79 -3.78 -3.34 -1.28
C SER A 79 -4.49 -3.56 -2.62
N GLY A 80 -5.20 -4.68 -2.75
CA GLY A 80 -5.87 -5.08 -4.00
C GLY A 80 -5.00 -5.95 -4.91
N PHE A 81 -3.72 -6.18 -4.58
CA PHE A 81 -2.83 -7.10 -5.29
C PHE A 81 -2.29 -8.19 -4.38
N GLY A 82 -2.03 -9.35 -4.98
CA GLY A 82 -1.50 -10.52 -4.29
C GLY A 82 -0.71 -11.43 -5.25
N GLY A 83 -0.34 -12.61 -4.76
CA GLY A 83 0.61 -13.49 -5.45
C GLY A 83 2.05 -13.26 -4.97
N LYS A 84 2.98 -14.10 -5.43
CA LYS A 84 4.38 -14.07 -4.97
C LYS A 84 5.07 -12.76 -5.37
N LEU A 85 4.72 -12.25 -6.55
CA LEU A 85 5.29 -11.08 -7.20
C LEU A 85 4.26 -9.94 -7.38
N CYS A 86 3.16 -9.98 -6.61
CA CYS A 86 2.02 -9.04 -6.75
C CYS A 86 1.36 -9.06 -8.14
N GLU A 87 1.48 -10.18 -8.84
CA GLU A 87 1.03 -10.36 -10.22
C GLU A 87 -0.49 -10.59 -10.35
N LYS A 88 -1.13 -10.99 -9.25
CA LYS A 88 -2.56 -11.32 -9.19
C LYS A 88 -3.34 -10.21 -8.50
N VAL A 89 -4.65 -10.17 -8.77
CA VAL A 89 -5.58 -9.38 -7.96
C VAL A 89 -5.78 -10.12 -6.64
N GLU A 90 -5.77 -9.38 -5.54
CA GLU A 90 -6.06 -9.93 -4.22
C GLU A 90 -7.48 -10.53 -4.21
N PRO A 91 -7.67 -11.79 -3.78
CA PRO A 91 -9.00 -12.37 -3.73
C PRO A 91 -9.89 -11.55 -2.81
N SER A 92 -11.11 -11.25 -3.25
CA SER A 92 -12.10 -10.62 -2.39
C SER A 92 -12.30 -11.47 -1.14
N SER A 93 -12.38 -10.84 0.03
CA SER A 93 -12.64 -11.51 1.32
C SER A 93 -14.02 -12.19 1.42
N MET A 94 -14.72 -12.40 0.30
CA MET A 94 -15.94 -13.21 0.24
C MET A 94 -15.59 -14.68 0.06
N THR A 95 -15.21 -15.33 1.16
CA THR A 95 -15.59 -16.73 1.36
C THR A 95 -17.11 -16.79 1.56
N THR A 96 -17.85 -16.63 0.48
CA THR A 96 -19.14 -17.27 0.30
C THR A 96 -19.07 -17.90 -1.06
N THR A 97 -18.85 -19.21 -1.08
CA THR A 97 -19.03 -20.05 -2.26
C THR A 97 -20.46 -19.86 -2.74
N ILE A 98 -20.67 -18.96 -3.71
CA ILE A 98 -21.89 -18.98 -4.51
C ILE A 98 -21.68 -20.11 -5.50
N SER A 99 -22.19 -21.29 -5.17
CA SER A 99 -22.37 -22.37 -6.13
C SER A 99 -23.40 -21.89 -7.16
N VAL A 100 -22.92 -21.35 -8.27
CA VAL A 100 -23.76 -21.08 -9.43
C VAL A 100 -24.11 -22.44 -10.06
N THR A 101 -25.16 -23.08 -9.55
CA THR A 101 -25.87 -24.11 -10.31
C THR A 101 -26.58 -23.40 -11.45
N TYR A 102 -26.06 -23.57 -12.66
CA TYR A 102 -26.81 -23.28 -13.88
C TYR A 102 -28.09 -24.13 -13.84
N ILE A 103 -29.24 -23.47 -13.99
CA ILE A 103 -30.52 -24.10 -14.35
C ILE A 103 -30.52 -24.30 -15.87
#